data_AF-A0A368BJJ5-F1
#
_entry.id   AF-A0A368BJJ5-F1
#
_cell.length_a   1.000
_cell.length_b   1.000
_cell.length_c   1.000
_cell.angle_alpha   90.00
_cell.angle_beta   90.00
_cell.angle_gamma   90.00
#
_symmetry.space_group_name_H-M   'P 1'
#
loop_
_entity.id
_entity.type
_entity.pdbx_description
1 polymer ?
#
loop_
_entity_poly.entity_id
_entity_poly.type
_entity_poly.pdbx_seq_one_letter_code
_entity_poly.pdbx_strand_id
1 'polypeptide(L)' 'MFDIAFNTFDEIINMKGHGIYVWLVYSISILIIVVSFTITRMRIKNICKRININNASG' A
#
# COMPACT_ATOMS: atom_id res chain seq x y z
N MET A 1 -24.11 2.98 16.12
CA MET A 1 -23.59 1.59 16.14
C MET A 1 -22.94 1.34 14.79
N PHE A 2 -21.73 0.79 14.75
CA PHE A 2 -21.16 0.31 13.49
C PHE A 2 -21.87 -1.01 13.17
N ASP A 3 -22.95 -0.94 12.38
CA ASP A 3 -23.57 -2.12 11.79
C ASP A 3 -22.59 -2.67 10.75
N ILE A 4 -21.75 -3.60 11.18
CA ILE A 4 -20.87 -4.33 10.29
C ILE A 4 -21.81 -5.19 9.44
N ALA A 5 -21.91 -4.90 8.15
CA ALA A 5 -22.81 -5.57 7.21
C ALA A 5 -22.48 -7.06 6.97
N PHE A 6 -21.53 -7.63 7.73
CA PHE A 6 -20.98 -8.97 7.54
C PHE A 6 -20.86 -9.66 8.89
N ASN A 7 -21.44 -10.85 9.02
CA ASN A 7 -21.42 -11.62 10.27
C ASN A 7 -20.23 -12.60 10.36
N THR A 8 -19.52 -12.84 9.26
CA THR A 8 -18.44 -13.84 9.21
C THR A 8 -17.35 -13.45 8.21
N PHE A 9 -16.10 -13.83 8.47
CA PHE A 9 -14.96 -13.60 7.57
C PHE A 9 -15.19 -14.17 6.15
N ASP A 10 -15.87 -15.30 6.05
CA ASP A 10 -16.25 -15.90 4.77
C ASP A 10 -17.20 -15.00 3.96
N GLU A 11 -18.13 -14.32 4.63
CA GLU A 11 -19.06 -13.36 3.99
C GLU A 11 -18.34 -12.10 3.49
N ILE A 12 -17.27 -11.69 4.20
CA ILE A 12 -16.41 -10.56 3.82
C ILE A 12 -15.55 -10.91 2.60
N ILE A 13 -15.01 -12.13 2.55
CA ILE A 13 -14.16 -12.59 1.44
C ILE A 13 -15.03 -12.93 0.22
N ASN A 14 -16.16 -13.61 0.46
CA ASN A 14 -16.95 -14.20 -0.59
C ASN A 14 -18.22 -13.41 -0.94
N MET A 15 -18.39 -12.16 -0.46
CA MET A 15 -19.54 -11.24 -0.67
C MET A 15 -20.58 -11.71 -1.70
N LYS A 16 -21.38 -12.73 -1.36
CA LYS A 16 -22.35 -13.39 -2.27
C LYS A 16 -21.86 -13.63 -3.72
N GLY A 17 -20.60 -14.02 -3.91
CA GLY A 17 -19.96 -14.27 -5.21
C GLY A 17 -19.29 -13.05 -5.87
N HIS A 18 -19.41 -11.85 -5.30
CA HIS A 18 -18.79 -10.63 -5.82
C HIS A 18 -17.49 -10.21 -5.13
N GLY A 19 -17.13 -10.87 -4.03
CA GLY A 19 -15.97 -10.49 -3.22
C GLY A 19 -14.65 -10.51 -4.01
N ILE A 20 -14.48 -11.46 -4.94
CA ILE A 20 -13.27 -11.58 -5.75
C ILE A 20 -12.94 -10.30 -6.55
N TYR A 21 -13.95 -9.64 -7.13
CA TYR A 21 -13.76 -8.40 -7.90
C TYR A 21 -13.37 -7.23 -7.00
N VAL A 22 -14.01 -7.16 -5.83
CA VAL A 22 -13.76 -6.13 -4.83
C VAL A 22 -12.32 -6.25 -4.33
N TRP A 23 -11.90 -7.45 -3.94
CA TRP A 23 -10.55 -7.73 -3.47
C TRP A 23 -9.46 -7.49 -4.52
N LEU A 24 -9.75 -7.77 -5.80
CA LEU A 24 -8.83 -7.46 -6.90
C LEU A 24 -8.59 -5.95 -7.01
N VAL A 25 -9.65 -5.15 -7.03
CA VAL A 25 -9.55 -3.68 -7.12
C VAL A 25 -8.84 -3.10 -5.88
N TYR A 26 -9.16 -3.58 -4.68
CA TYR A 26 -8.46 -3.18 -3.47
C TYR A 26 -6.97 -3.56 -3.52
N SER A 27 -6.63 -4.76 -3.98
CA SER A 27 -5.25 -5.22 -4.09
C SER A 27 -4.45 -4.36 -5.07
N ILE A 28 -5.02 -4.03 -6.23
CA ILE A 28 -4.38 -3.14 -7.22
C ILE A 28 -4.18 -1.74 -6.63
N SER A 29 -5.18 -1.22 -5.92
CA SER A 29 -5.09 0.11 -5.29
C SER A 29 -3.99 0.16 -4.23
N ILE A 30 -3.94 -0.86 -3.34
CA ILE A 30 -2.90 -0.99 -2.33
C ILE A 30 -1.53 -1.11 -3.00
N LEU A 31 -1.41 -1.89 -4.07
CA LEU A 31 -0.17 -2.06 -4.81
C LEU A 31 0.34 -0.72 -5.36
N ILE A 32 -0.52 0.09 -5.96
CA ILE A 32 -0.16 1.42 -6.49
C ILE A 32 0.35 2.33 -5.37
N ILE A 33 -0.32 2.32 -4.22
CA ILE A 33 0.08 3.11 -3.04
C ILE A 33 1.46 2.66 -2.54
N VAL A 34 1.65 1.35 -2.38
CA VAL A 34 2.92 0.76 -1.92
C VAL A 34 4.06 1.05 -2.88
N VAL A 35 3.83 0.92 -4.19
CA VAL A 35 4.84 1.24 -5.22
C VAL A 35 5.21 2.72 -5.17
N SER A 36 4.22 3.61 -5.10
CA SER A 36 4.45 5.06 -5.02
C SER A 36 5.25 5.44 -3.77
N PHE A 37 4.91 4.85 -2.63
CA PHE A 37 5.63 5.05 -1.39
C PHE A 37 7.06 4.50 -1.46
N THR A 38 7.23 3.34 -2.07
CA THR A 38 8.54 2.70 -2.26
C THR A 38 9.46 3.57 -3.12
N ILE A 39 8.96 4.07 -4.26
CA ILE A 39 9.71 4.97 -5.16
C ILE A 39 10.12 6.23 -4.41
N THR A 40 9.19 6.86 -3.68
CA THR A 40 9.46 8.06 -2.89
C THR A 40 10.55 7.79 -1.84
N ARG A 41 10.45 6.67 -1.12
CA ARG A 41 11.44 6.26 -0.12
C ARG A 41 12.82 6.00 -0.73
N MET A 42 12.91 5.41 -1.92
CA MET A 42 14.17 5.24 -2.64
C MET A 42 14.77 6.58 -3.06
N ARG A 43 13.96 7.51 -3.57
CA ARG A 43 14.40 8.86 -3.96
C ARG A 43 14.96 9.63 -2.78
N ILE A 44 14.25 9.62 -1.64
CA ILE A 44 14.71 10.26 -0.40
C ILE A 44 16.03 9.64 0.08
N LYS A 45 16.12 8.30 0.10
CA LYS A 45 17.38 7.60 0.45
C LYS A 45 18.54 8.02 -0.45
N ASN A 46 18.32 8.13 -1.75
CA ASN A 46 19.34 8.53 -2.71
C ASN A 46 19.79 9.98 -2.49
N ILE A 47 18.86 10.89 -2.18
CA ILE A 47 19.18 12.29 -1.86
C ILE A 47 19.96 12.37 -0.54
N CYS A 48 19.50 11.72 0.53
CA CYS A 48 20.22 11.66 1.80
C CYS A 48 21.63 11.08 1.64
N LYS A 49 21.78 10.02 0.83
CA LYS A 49 23.10 9.43 0.55
C LYS A 49 24.02 10.43 -0.16
N ARG A 50 23.51 11.18 -1.14
CA ARG A 50 24.29 12.23 -1.83
C ARG A 50 24.70 13.37 -0.90
N ILE A 51 23.80 13.83 -0.02
CA ILE A 51 24.09 14.88 0.95
C ILE A 51 25.19 14.42 1.93
N ASN A 52 25.10 13.20 2.44
CA ASN A 52 26.08 12.68 3.41
C ASN A 52 27.48 12.49 2.78
N ILE A 53 27.57 12.09 1.51
CA ILE A 53 28.86 11.96 0.81
C ILE A 53 29.54 13.32 0.64
N ASN A 54 28.80 14.35 0.21
CA ASN A 54 29.37 15.69 0.03
C ASN A 54 29.84 16.33 1.34
N ASN A 55 29.20 15.99 2.47
CA ASN A 55 29.56 16.50 3.78
C ASN A 55 30.81 15.79 4.37
N ALA A 56 31.12 14.58 3.92
CA ALA A 56 32.31 13.83 4.35
C ALA A 56 33.57 14.11 3.50
N SER A 57 33.41 14.83 2.38
CA SER A 57 34.50 15.19 1.45
C SER A 57 34.96 16.65 1.56
N GLY A 58 34.39 17.42 2.49
CA GLY A 58 34.74 18.83 2.77
C GLY A 58 35.60 18.99 4.01
#